data_AF-W4KDZ4-F1
#
_entry.id   AF-W4KDZ4-F1
#
_cell.length_a   1.000
_cell.length_b   1.000
_cell.length_c   1.000
_cell.angle_alpha   90.00
_cell.angle_beta   90.00
_cell.angle_gamma   90.00
#
_symmetry.space_group_name_H-M   'P 1'
#
loop_
_entity.id
_entity.type
_entity.pdbx_description
1 polymer ?
#
loop_
_entity_poly.entity_id
_entity_poly.type
_entity_poly.pdbx_seq_one_letter_code
_entity_poly.pdbx_strand_id
1 'polypeptide(L)' 'RHRVLALYKELHRLGRDYPDPSYDFHGRMRRMFEKNRGLSDPEEIEKAIGLGEYIKNG' A
#
# COMPACT_ATOMS: atom_id res chain seq x y z
N ARG A 1 10.80 -9.34 -3.05
CA ARG A 1 9.58 -9.51 -3.90
C ARG A 1 8.38 -10.11 -3.14
N HIS A 2 8.52 -11.24 -2.44
CA HIS A 2 7.40 -11.85 -1.69
C HIS A 2 6.76 -10.93 -0.64
N ARG A 3 7.57 -10.13 0.08
CA ARG A 3 7.10 -9.16 1.09
C ARG A 3 6.13 -8.11 0.52
N VAL A 4 6.44 -7.59 -0.67
CA VAL A 4 5.60 -6.59 -1.36
C VAL A 4 4.24 -7.18 -1.75
N LEU A 5 4.23 -8.42 -2.25
CA LEU A 5 2.98 -9.12 -2.61
C LEU A 5 2.12 -9.43 -1.38
N ALA A 6 2.73 -9.79 -0.25
CA ALA A 6 2.02 -9.99 1.01
C ALA A 6 1.38 -8.68 1.50
N LEU A 7 2.17 -7.59 1.54
CA LEU A 7 1.69 -6.27 1.93
C LEU A 7 0.53 -5.80 1.03
N TYR A 8 0.62 -6.02 -0.28
CA TYR A 8 -0.46 -5.68 -1.21
C TYR A 8 -1.77 -6.37 -0.86
N LYS A 9 -1.74 -7.68 -0.56
CA LYS A 9 -2.94 -8.44 -0.17
C LYS A 9 -3.50 -7.97 1.17
N GLU A 10 -2.64 -7.65 2.13
CA GLU A 10 -3.06 -7.13 3.43
C GLU A 10 -3.76 -5.77 3.28
N LEU A 11 -3.14 -4.82 2.57
CA LEU A 11 -3.73 -3.51 2.31
C LEU A 11 -5.04 -3.61 1.51
N HIS A 12 -5.09 -4.50 0.52
CA HIS A 12 -6.30 -4.72 -0.26
C HIS A 12 -7.44 -5.29 0.62
N ARG A 13 -7.14 -6.16 1.58
CA ARG A 13 -8.16 -6.64 2.53
C ARG A 13 -8.61 -5.50 3.46
N LEU A 14 -7.67 -4.74 3.99
CA LEU A 14 -7.93 -3.64 4.91
C LEU A 14 -8.80 -2.56 4.28
N GLY A 15 -8.56 -2.24 3.01
CA GLY A 15 -9.40 -1.32 2.24
C GLY A 15 -10.84 -1.78 2.03
N ARG A 16 -11.11 -3.10 2.02
CA ARG A 16 -12.47 -3.64 1.93
C ARG A 16 -13.23 -3.53 3.25
N ASP A 17 -12.51 -3.68 4.36
CA ASP A 17 -13.07 -3.62 5.71
C ASP A 17 -13.01 -2.18 6.28
N TYR A 18 -12.55 -1.20 5.48
CA TYR A 18 -12.36 0.17 5.93
C TYR A 18 -13.72 0.85 6.16
N PRO A 19 -13.96 1.44 7.34
CA PRO A 19 -15.29 1.92 7.73
C PRO A 19 -15.72 3.19 7.00
N ASP A 20 -14.78 3.94 6.42
CA ASP A 20 -15.05 5.20 5.72
C ASP A 20 -15.03 5.02 4.19
N PRO A 21 -16.21 4.95 3.54
CA PRO A 21 -16.31 4.86 2.08
C PRO A 21 -15.85 6.13 1.36
N SER A 22 -15.77 7.28 2.04
CA SER A 22 -15.31 8.55 1.46
C SER A 22 -13.78 8.68 1.39
N TYR A 23 -13.05 7.84 2.12
CA TYR A 23 -11.59 7.89 2.21
C TYR A 23 -10.87 7.50 0.90
N ASP A 24 -11.56 6.86 -0.06
CA ASP A 24 -11.01 6.34 -1.32
C ASP A 24 -9.73 5.50 -1.08
N PHE A 25 -9.82 4.54 -0.16
CA PHE A 25 -8.68 3.72 0.24
C PHE A 25 -8.03 3.02 -0.96
N HIS A 26 -8.85 2.36 -1.78
CA HIS A 26 -8.37 1.63 -2.95
C HIS A 26 -7.76 2.56 -4.02
N GLY A 27 -8.31 3.76 -4.24
CA GLY A 27 -7.74 4.72 -5.17
C GLY A 27 -6.39 5.26 -4.68
N ARG A 28 -6.26 5.57 -3.38
CA ARG A 28 -4.98 5.97 -2.78
C ARG A 28 -3.92 4.86 -2.88
N MET A 29 -4.30 3.63 -2.54
CA MET A 29 -3.43 2.46 -2.65
C MET A 29 -2.95 2.29 -4.10
N ARG A 30 -3.87 2.34 -5.08
CA ARG A 30 -3.53 2.21 -6.50
C ARG A 30 -2.56 3.30 -6.97
N ARG A 31 -2.80 4.57 -6.62
CA ARG A 31 -1.90 5.69 -6.95
C ARG A 31 -0.51 5.50 -6.35
N MET A 32 -0.41 4.98 -5.13
CA MET A 32 0.86 4.70 -4.47
C MET A 32 1.64 3.60 -5.22
N PHE A 33 1.00 2.47 -5.53
CA PHE A 33 1.65 1.39 -6.29
C PHE A 33 1.97 1.78 -7.74
N GLU A 34 1.14 2.60 -8.39
CA GLU A 34 1.44 3.12 -9.73
C GLU A 34 2.68 4.03 -9.73
N LYS A 35 2.79 4.96 -8.79
CA LYS A 35 3.99 5.81 -8.62
C LYS A 35 5.25 4.98 -8.35
N ASN A 36 5.09 3.86 -7.65
CA ASN A 36 6.18 2.98 -7.23
C ASN A 36 6.47 1.83 -8.21
N ARG A 37 5.74 1.73 -9.33
CA ARG A 37 5.83 0.59 -10.28
C ARG A 37 7.22 0.47 -10.94
N GLY A 38 7.93 1.59 -11.09
CA GLY A 38 9.28 1.65 -11.65
C GLY A 38 10.39 1.56 -10.60
N LEU A 39 10.06 1.45 -9.31
CA LEU A 39 11.07 1.40 -8.26
C LEU A 39 11.91 0.13 -8.39
N SER A 40 13.19 0.35 -8.62
CA SER A 40 14.23 -0.69 -8.67
C SER A 40 15.16 -0.58 -7.45
N ASP A 41 15.10 0.55 -6.74
CA ASP A 41 15.91 0.86 -5.58
C ASP A 41 15.36 0.15 -4.32
N PRO A 42 16.18 -0.64 -3.60
CA PRO A 42 15.79 -1.30 -2.37
C PRO A 42 15.30 -0.34 -1.27
N GLU A 43 15.90 0.85 -1.13
CA GLU A 43 15.54 1.82 -0.09
C GLU A 43 14.16 2.43 -0.33
N GLU A 44 13.88 2.76 -1.58
CA GLU A 44 12.57 3.32 -1.97
C GLU A 44 11.46 2.27 -1.82
N ILE A 45 11.77 0.98 -2.04
CA ILE A 45 10.85 -0.12 -1.77
C ILE A 45 10.55 -0.22 -0.27
N GLU A 46 11.56 -0.14 0.60
CA GLU A 46 11.36 -0.15 2.06
C GLU A 46 10.56 1.08 2.53
N LYS A 47 10.81 2.28 1.97
CA LYS A 47 9.99 3.47 2.26
C LYS A 47 8.52 3.27 1.85
N ALA A 48 8.28 2.70 0.66
CA ALA A 48 6.92 2.41 0.20
C ALA A 48 6.23 1.36 1.09
N ILE A 49 6.97 0.35 1.57
CA ILE A 49 6.48 -0.62 2.55
C ILE A 49 6.10 0.08 3.86
N GLY A 50 6.98 0.93 4.40
CA GLY A 50 6.73 1.68 5.63
C GLY A 50 5.50 2.59 5.55
N LEU A 51 5.29 3.24 4.40
CA LEU A 51 4.08 4.02 4.13
C LEU A 51 2.81 3.15 4.14
N GLY A 52 2.88 1.94 3.59
CA GLY A 52 1.80 0.96 3.66
C GLY A 52 1.52 0.50 5.08
N GLU A 53 2.56 0.23 5.88
CA GLU A 53 2.42 -0.15 7.28
C GLU A 53 1.83 0.98 8.15
N TYR A 54 2.18 2.24 7.87
CA TYR A 54 1.58 3.40 8.52
C TYR A 54 0.07 3.50 8.24
N ILE A 55 -0.35 3.30 6.99
CA ILE A 55 -1.77 3.31 6.61
C ILE A 55 -2.55 2.15 7.26
N LYS A 56 -1.90 0.99 7.45
CA LYS A 56 -2.50 -0.16 8.13
C LYS A 56 -2.77 0.09 9.62
N ASN A 57 -1.92 0.89 10.28
CA ASN A 57 -1.99 1.14 11.72
C ASN A 57 -2.69 2.46 12.09
N GLY A 58 -2.99 3.32 11.11
CA GLY A 58 -3.59 4.64 11.29
C GLY A 58 -5.10 4.68 11.07
#